data_AF-A0A811T4V9-F1
#
_entry.id   AF-A0A811T4V9-F1
#
_cell.length_a   1.000
_cell.length_b   1.000
_cell.length_c   1.000
_cell.angle_alpha   90.00
_cell.angle_beta   90.00
_cell.angle_gamma   90.00
#
_symmetry.space_group_name_H-M   'P 1'
#
loop_
_entity.id
_entity.type
_entity.pdbx_description
1 polymer ?
#
loop_
_entity_poly.entity_id
_entity_poly.type
_entity_poly.pdbx_seq_one_letter_code
_entity_poly.pdbx_strand_id
1 'polypeptide(L)'
;MRHSSNNTITNNTANSNNDYGIHLLDADDNNITCNWVAHNTKSGFYLDDAGNMEYENTGNTIKDNNIMANGESVGDSWHWNFYNDQSDDVTAENNYWGTDSSTIIAESIYDKNDDSSKGTGDFEPFKTDPAPCAPIPELPTIILFSVGLLVLAGYVYAERRRRS
;
A
#
# COMPACT_ATOMS: atom_id res chain seq x y z
N MET A 1 7.12 -13.32 -1.31
CA MET A 1 7.09 -14.60 -2.04
C MET A 1 8.41 -14.74 -2.77
N ARG A 2 8.96 -15.96 -2.87
CA ARG A 2 10.26 -16.19 -3.48
C ARG A 2 10.20 -17.34 -4.48
N HIS A 3 10.80 -17.18 -5.67
CA HIS A 3 10.82 -18.22 -6.71
C HIS A 3 9.42 -18.78 -7.00
N SER A 4 8.47 -17.88 -7.21
CA SER A 4 7.05 -18.21 -7.28
C SER A 4 6.38 -17.44 -8.40
N SER A 5 5.64 -18.13 -9.26
CA SER A 5 4.91 -17.48 -10.34
C SER A 5 3.42 -17.79 -10.35
N ASN A 6 2.65 -16.98 -11.06
CA ASN A 6 1.21 -17.19 -11.32
C ASN A 6 0.34 -17.23 -10.05
N ASN A 7 0.66 -16.43 -9.03
CA ASN A 7 -0.14 -16.34 -7.81
C ASN A 7 -1.14 -15.20 -7.86
N THR A 8 -2.24 -15.35 -7.11
CA THR A 8 -3.18 -14.25 -6.83
C THR A 8 -3.09 -13.89 -5.36
N ILE A 9 -2.68 -12.65 -5.06
CA ILE A 9 -2.67 -12.11 -3.70
C ILE A 9 -3.81 -11.11 -3.58
N THR A 10 -4.83 -11.46 -2.80
CA THR A 10 -5.99 -10.58 -2.63
C THR A 10 -6.58 -10.59 -1.24
N ASN A 11 -7.19 -9.47 -0.85
CA ASN A 11 -7.87 -9.27 0.42
C ASN A 11 -6.99 -9.47 1.66
N ASN A 12 -5.72 -9.04 1.60
CA ASN A 12 -4.80 -9.07 2.73
C ASN A 12 -4.63 -7.68 3.35
N THR A 13 -4.33 -7.67 4.66
CA THR A 13 -3.90 -6.48 5.40
C THR A 13 -2.43 -6.63 5.76
N ALA A 14 -1.54 -6.00 5.00
CA ALA A 14 -0.12 -5.88 5.30
C ALA A 14 0.14 -4.53 5.99
N ASN A 15 -0.09 -4.49 7.30
CA ASN A 15 -0.06 -3.26 8.07
C ASN A 15 0.96 -3.31 9.21
N SER A 16 1.77 -2.26 9.37
CA SER A 16 2.71 -2.11 10.48
C SER A 16 3.75 -3.22 10.61
N ASN A 17 4.22 -3.77 9.49
CA ASN A 17 5.37 -4.67 9.51
C ASN A 17 6.66 -3.88 9.72
N ASN A 18 7.61 -4.46 10.45
CA ASN A 18 8.93 -3.86 10.74
C ASN A 18 9.85 -3.78 9.50
N ASP A 19 9.41 -4.30 8.36
CA ASP A 19 10.18 -4.31 7.12
C ASP A 19 9.26 -3.92 5.95
N TYR A 20 9.03 -4.84 5.02
CA TYR A 20 8.14 -4.65 3.87
C TYR A 20 6.70 -5.06 4.18
N GLY A 21 5.73 -4.47 3.47
CA GLY A 21 4.35 -4.95 3.43
C GLY A 21 4.23 -6.24 2.63
N ILE A 22 4.49 -6.16 1.33
CA ILE A 22 4.52 -7.29 0.39
C ILE A 22 5.86 -7.26 -0.36
N HIS A 23 6.63 -8.34 -0.22
CA HIS A 23 7.93 -8.52 -0.89
C HIS A 23 7.82 -9.60 -1.96
N LEU A 24 8.21 -9.31 -3.20
CA LEU A 24 8.32 -10.26 -4.31
C LEU A 24 9.80 -10.38 -4.70
N LEU A 25 10.36 -11.58 -4.56
CA LEU A 25 11.77 -11.87 -4.86
C LEU A 25 11.82 -12.98 -5.90
N ASP A 26 12.36 -12.73 -7.10
CA ASP A 26 12.40 -13.71 -8.19
C ASP A 26 11.00 -14.33 -8.45
N ALA A 27 9.99 -13.51 -8.67
CA ALA A 27 8.59 -13.95 -8.66
C ALA A 27 7.77 -13.39 -9.83
N ASP A 28 7.52 -14.21 -10.85
CA ASP A 28 6.87 -13.73 -12.07
C ASP A 28 5.33 -13.85 -12.10
N ASP A 29 4.68 -13.09 -12.96
CA ASP A 29 3.27 -13.27 -13.35
C ASP A 29 2.27 -13.29 -12.18
N ASN A 30 2.51 -12.52 -11.11
CA ASN A 30 1.60 -12.47 -9.97
C ASN A 30 0.58 -11.34 -10.12
N ASN A 31 -0.66 -11.61 -9.73
CA ASN A 31 -1.74 -10.64 -9.69
C ASN A 31 -2.05 -10.24 -8.24
N ILE A 32 -1.74 -9.00 -7.86
CA ILE A 32 -1.92 -8.48 -6.51
C ILE A 32 -3.03 -7.42 -6.52
N THR A 33 -4.17 -7.74 -5.90
CA THR A 33 -5.37 -6.90 -5.94
C THR A 33 -6.13 -6.81 -4.64
N CYS A 34 -6.81 -5.69 -4.36
CA CYS A 34 -7.65 -5.53 -3.17
C CYS A 34 -6.93 -5.80 -1.84
N ASN A 35 -5.68 -5.36 -1.71
CA ASN A 35 -4.94 -5.44 -0.45
C ASN A 35 -4.85 -4.07 0.22
N TRP A 36 -4.74 -4.09 1.55
CA TRP A 36 -4.42 -2.92 2.37
C TRP A 36 -2.95 -3.00 2.79
N VAL A 37 -2.12 -2.10 2.29
CA VAL A 37 -0.67 -2.08 2.52
C VAL A 37 -0.26 -0.73 3.09
N ALA A 38 -0.06 -0.67 4.40
CA ALA A 38 0.21 0.60 5.08
C ALA A 38 1.15 0.50 6.28
N HIS A 39 1.81 1.61 6.62
CA HIS A 39 2.61 1.75 7.85
C HIS A 39 3.75 0.73 7.99
N ASN A 40 4.22 0.14 6.90
CA ASN A 40 5.37 -0.76 6.91
C ASN A 40 6.68 0.05 6.98
N THR A 41 7.67 -0.41 7.75
CA THR A 41 8.83 0.43 8.11
C THR A 41 9.78 0.74 6.95
N LYS A 42 10.00 -0.18 6.01
CA LYS A 42 10.90 0.07 4.87
C LYS A 42 10.14 0.44 3.60
N SER A 43 9.21 -0.41 3.18
CA SER A 43 8.40 -0.13 1.99
C SER A 43 7.06 -0.85 2.02
N GLY A 44 6.08 -0.34 1.26
CA GLY A 44 4.79 -1.02 1.10
C GLY A 44 4.97 -2.27 0.25
N PHE A 45 5.39 -2.06 -0.99
CA PHE A 45 5.83 -3.09 -1.91
C PHE A 45 7.33 -3.01 -2.13
N TYR A 46 7.99 -4.16 -2.18
CA TYR A 46 9.39 -4.29 -2.58
C TYR A 46 9.51 -5.42 -3.60
N LEU A 47 10.01 -5.11 -4.80
CA LEU A 47 10.22 -6.06 -5.88
C LEU A 47 11.72 -6.06 -6.20
N ASP A 48 12.38 -7.20 -6.08
CA ASP A 48 13.78 -7.36 -6.43
C ASP A 48 14.05 -8.69 -7.13
N ASP A 49 15.11 -8.68 -7.94
CA ASP A 49 15.71 -9.86 -8.53
C ASP A 49 16.90 -10.17 -7.61
N ALA A 50 17.11 -11.42 -7.19
CA ALA A 50 18.15 -11.80 -6.24
C ALA A 50 19.60 -11.62 -6.78
N GLY A 51 19.81 -10.73 -7.75
CA GLY A 51 21.06 -10.49 -8.46
C GLY A 51 21.39 -11.60 -9.46
N ASN A 52 20.44 -12.49 -9.77
CA ASN A 52 20.63 -13.59 -10.72
C ASN A 52 19.81 -13.36 -11.99
N MET A 53 20.48 -13.16 -13.12
CA MET A 53 19.83 -13.00 -14.44
C MET A 53 19.12 -14.27 -14.95
N GLU A 54 19.16 -15.38 -14.20
CA GLU A 54 18.41 -16.61 -14.51
C GLU A 54 16.94 -16.55 -14.08
N TYR A 55 16.61 -15.68 -13.12
CA TYR A 55 15.25 -15.51 -12.62
C TYR A 55 14.86 -14.04 -12.75
N GLU A 56 13.67 -13.80 -13.30
CA GLU A 56 13.12 -12.47 -13.49
C GLU A 56 12.03 -12.22 -12.42
N ASN A 57 11.58 -10.97 -12.30
CA ASN A 57 10.44 -10.58 -11.45
C ASN A 57 9.38 -9.86 -12.30
N THR A 58 9.12 -10.44 -13.48
CA THR A 58 8.37 -9.86 -14.58
C THR A 58 6.88 -10.18 -14.53
N GLY A 59 6.07 -9.45 -15.29
CA GLY A 59 4.64 -9.77 -15.46
C GLY A 59 3.77 -9.54 -14.23
N ASN A 60 4.33 -8.99 -13.14
CA ASN A 60 3.59 -8.69 -11.93
C ASN A 60 2.65 -7.50 -12.15
N THR A 61 1.41 -7.67 -11.70
CA THR A 61 0.37 -6.64 -11.78
C THR A 61 -0.13 -6.30 -10.37
N ILE A 62 -0.04 -5.03 -9.99
CA ILE A 62 -0.49 -4.50 -8.70
C ILE A 62 -1.65 -3.54 -9.00
N LYS A 63 -2.90 -3.94 -8.76
CA LYS A 63 -4.09 -3.12 -9.09
C LYS A 63 -5.14 -3.11 -7.99
N ASP A 64 -5.91 -2.03 -7.86
CA ASP A 64 -7.03 -1.94 -6.92
C ASP A 64 -6.63 -2.19 -5.44
N ASN A 65 -5.42 -1.80 -5.05
CA ASN A 65 -4.94 -1.86 -3.66
C ASN A 65 -4.98 -0.47 -3.00
N ASN A 66 -4.94 -0.45 -1.67
CA ASN A 66 -4.67 0.74 -0.87
C ASN A 66 -3.21 0.69 -0.40
N ILE A 67 -2.35 1.58 -0.93
CA ILE A 67 -0.90 1.58 -0.72
C ILE A 67 -0.49 2.93 -0.18
N MET A 68 -0.30 3.06 1.14
CA MET A 68 -0.09 4.39 1.72
C MET A 68 0.72 4.37 3.00
N ALA A 69 1.42 5.47 3.25
CA ALA A 69 2.16 5.70 4.49
C ALA A 69 3.17 4.60 4.84
N ASN A 70 3.89 4.08 3.84
CA ASN A 70 4.95 3.08 4.04
C ASN A 70 6.33 3.72 3.89
N GLY A 71 7.31 3.20 4.64
CA GLY A 71 8.66 3.74 4.68
C GLY A 71 8.76 4.99 5.53
N GLU A 72 9.73 5.85 5.20
CA GLU A 72 9.98 7.10 5.89
C GLU A 72 9.09 8.22 5.35
N SER A 73 8.58 9.08 6.23
CA SER A 73 7.84 10.28 5.81
C SER A 73 8.81 11.35 5.31
N VAL A 74 8.55 11.87 4.11
CA VAL A 74 9.38 12.90 3.46
C VAL A 74 8.47 14.01 2.97
N GLY A 75 8.40 15.12 3.72
CA GLY A 75 7.48 16.21 3.42
C GLY A 75 6.03 15.74 3.41
N ASP A 76 5.36 15.89 2.28
CA ASP A 76 3.97 15.43 2.06
C ASP A 76 3.90 14.02 1.44
N SER A 77 5.04 13.35 1.24
CA SER A 77 5.19 12.03 0.62
C SER A 77 5.81 10.99 1.57
N TRP A 78 6.09 9.79 1.03
CA TRP A 78 6.58 8.61 1.75
C TRP A 78 7.57 7.80 0.91
N HIS A 79 8.76 7.55 1.43
CA HIS A 79 9.81 6.77 0.77
C HIS A 79 9.97 5.44 1.52
N TRP A 80 9.32 4.34 1.12
CA TRP A 80 8.66 4.12 -0.19
C TRP A 80 7.33 3.36 -0.09
N ASN A 81 6.29 3.84 -0.78
CA ASN A 81 5.06 3.07 -0.96
C ASN A 81 5.27 1.87 -1.90
N PHE A 82 6.07 2.05 -2.95
CA PHE A 82 6.46 0.99 -3.86
C PHE A 82 7.92 1.16 -4.26
N TYR A 83 8.70 0.09 -4.11
CA TYR A 83 10.11 0.05 -4.48
C TYR A 83 10.33 -1.01 -5.57
N ASN A 84 10.61 -0.56 -6.80
CA ASN A 84 10.91 -1.43 -7.94
C ASN A 84 12.44 -1.54 -8.13
N ASP A 85 13.07 -2.51 -7.46
CA ASP A 85 14.53 -2.75 -7.51
C ASP A 85 14.96 -3.64 -8.69
N GLN A 86 14.04 -3.95 -9.60
CA GLN A 86 14.29 -4.75 -10.80
C GLN A 86 14.41 -3.90 -12.07
N SER A 87 14.86 -4.51 -13.17
CA SER A 87 14.95 -3.83 -14.47
C SER A 87 13.62 -3.74 -15.22
N ASP A 88 12.62 -4.54 -14.84
CA ASP A 88 11.37 -4.66 -15.57
C ASP A 88 10.29 -3.69 -15.07
N ASP A 89 9.49 -3.23 -16.04
CA ASP A 89 8.36 -2.36 -15.78
C ASP A 89 7.25 -3.14 -15.06
N VAL A 90 6.64 -2.51 -14.06
CA VAL A 90 5.56 -3.10 -13.25
C VAL A 90 4.29 -2.30 -13.44
N THR A 91 3.21 -2.98 -13.80
CA THR A 91 1.89 -2.37 -13.88
C THR A 91 1.34 -2.15 -12.46
N ALA A 92 1.34 -0.90 -11.98
CA ALA A 92 0.90 -0.47 -10.66
C ALA A 92 -0.35 0.45 -10.72
N GLU A 93 -1.17 0.29 -11.74
CA GLU A 93 -2.33 1.13 -12.01
C GLU A 93 -3.49 0.89 -11.03
N ASN A 94 -4.44 1.82 -11.00
CA ASN A 94 -5.71 1.73 -10.29
C ASN A 94 -5.57 1.47 -8.78
N ASN A 95 -4.43 1.81 -8.18
CA ASN A 95 -4.24 1.79 -6.74
C ASN A 95 -4.58 3.15 -6.13
N TYR A 96 -4.98 3.17 -4.86
CA TYR A 96 -5.08 4.38 -4.06
C TYR A 96 -3.79 4.55 -3.26
N TRP A 97 -3.12 5.68 -3.44
CA TRP A 97 -1.78 5.94 -2.88
C TRP A 97 -1.79 6.82 -1.62
N GLY A 98 -2.98 7.12 -1.09
CA GLY A 98 -3.14 8.04 0.04
C GLY A 98 -3.25 9.52 -0.35
N THR A 99 -3.25 9.83 -1.65
CA THR A 99 -3.29 11.20 -2.20
C THR A 99 -3.90 11.19 -3.61
N ASP A 100 -4.36 12.35 -4.08
CA ASP A 100 -4.80 12.59 -5.46
C ASP A 100 -3.75 13.32 -6.32
N SER A 101 -2.57 13.59 -5.76
CA SER A 101 -1.46 14.28 -6.43
C SER A 101 -0.51 13.29 -7.10
N SER A 102 -0.52 13.24 -8.43
CA SER A 102 0.40 12.39 -9.22
C SER A 102 1.87 12.65 -8.91
N THR A 103 2.24 13.89 -8.58
CA THR A 103 3.63 14.23 -8.20
C THR A 103 4.03 13.58 -6.88
N ILE A 104 3.16 13.62 -5.86
CA ILE A 104 3.41 12.99 -4.56
C ILE A 104 3.48 11.46 -4.72
N ILE A 105 2.63 10.90 -5.59
CA ILE A 105 2.64 9.46 -5.90
C ILE A 105 3.97 9.06 -6.52
N ALA A 106 4.41 9.79 -7.56
CA ALA A 106 5.68 9.53 -8.22
C ALA A 106 6.87 9.63 -7.25
N GLU A 107 6.89 10.64 -6.36
CA GLU A 107 7.92 10.75 -5.30
C GLU A 107 7.90 9.56 -4.33
N SER A 108 6.77 8.86 -4.17
CA SER A 108 6.64 7.71 -3.28
C SER A 108 6.99 6.36 -3.90
N ILE A 109 7.39 6.36 -5.17
CA ILE A 109 7.73 5.17 -5.95
C ILE A 109 9.22 5.26 -6.31
N TYR A 110 10.01 4.26 -5.92
CA TYR A 110 11.37 4.12 -6.41
C TYR A 110 11.35 3.34 -7.72
N ASP A 111 11.74 3.98 -8.82
CA ASP A 111 11.72 3.36 -10.14
C ASP A 111 12.79 3.94 -11.10
N LYS A 112 12.59 3.76 -12.40
CA LYS A 112 13.44 4.29 -13.47
C LYS A 112 13.77 5.79 -13.36
N ASN A 113 12.89 6.59 -12.77
CA ASN A 113 13.10 8.03 -12.60
C ASN A 113 14.15 8.33 -11.53
N ASP A 114 14.28 7.46 -10.53
CA ASP A 114 15.31 7.53 -9.50
C ASP A 114 16.62 6.86 -9.93
N ASP A 115 16.54 5.73 -10.63
CA ASP A 115 17.67 5.01 -11.18
C ASP A 115 17.36 4.44 -12.57
N SER A 116 18.05 4.95 -13.59
CA SER A 116 17.83 4.57 -15.00
C SER A 116 18.06 3.09 -15.34
N SER A 117 18.67 2.30 -14.43
CA SER A 117 18.81 0.85 -14.57
C SER A 117 17.56 0.06 -14.17
N LYS A 118 16.59 0.71 -13.55
CA LYS A 118 15.34 0.11 -13.07
C LYS A 118 14.21 0.24 -14.09
N GLY A 119 13.21 -0.62 -13.94
CA GLY A 119 11.94 -0.50 -14.65
C GLY A 119 11.01 0.51 -14.01
N THR A 120 10.00 0.96 -14.74
CA THR A 120 9.00 1.93 -14.25
C THR A 120 7.97 1.28 -13.34
N GLY A 121 7.48 2.01 -12.34
CA GLY A 121 6.24 1.67 -11.65
C GLY A 121 5.06 2.39 -12.28
N ASP A 122 4.41 1.78 -13.28
CA ASP A 122 3.33 2.42 -14.03
C ASP A 122 2.05 2.56 -13.18
N PHE A 123 1.91 3.69 -12.51
CA PHE A 123 0.84 3.93 -11.53
C PHE A 123 -0.41 4.60 -12.13
N GLU A 124 -0.38 5.02 -13.39
CA GLU A 124 -1.45 5.77 -14.03
C GLU A 124 -2.38 4.85 -14.86
N PRO A 125 -3.71 4.94 -14.70
CA PRO A 125 -4.44 5.86 -13.83
C PRO A 125 -4.38 5.44 -12.35
N PHE A 126 -4.32 6.37 -11.41
CA PHE A 126 -4.49 6.06 -9.98
C PHE A 126 -5.90 6.41 -9.46
N LYS A 127 -6.28 5.84 -8.31
CA LYS A 127 -7.54 6.18 -7.63
C LYS A 127 -7.35 7.38 -6.72
N THR A 128 -8.36 8.26 -6.65
CA THR A 128 -8.41 9.40 -5.72
C THR A 128 -9.07 9.06 -4.38
N ASP A 129 -9.71 7.89 -4.29
CA ASP A 129 -10.34 7.36 -3.08
C ASP A 129 -9.88 5.92 -2.82
N PRO A 130 -9.88 5.46 -1.55
CA PRO A 130 -9.52 4.09 -1.22
C PRO A 130 -10.29 3.04 -2.03
N ALA A 131 -9.58 2.02 -2.50
CA ALA A 131 -10.15 0.82 -3.09
C ALA A 131 -11.06 0.11 -2.07
N PRO A 132 -12.38 0.02 -2.31
CA PRO A 132 -13.34 -0.46 -1.32
C PRO A 132 -13.33 -1.98 -1.16
N CYS A 133 -12.69 -2.70 -2.07
CA CYS A 133 -12.56 -4.16 -1.97
C CYS A 133 -11.52 -4.60 -0.96
N ALA A 134 -10.56 -3.74 -0.60
CA ALA A 134 -9.54 -4.09 0.37
C ALA A 134 -10.13 -4.19 1.80
N PRO A 135 -9.63 -5.14 2.62
CA PRO A 135 -10.06 -5.26 4.00
C PRO A 135 -9.70 -3.99 4.79
N ILE A 136 -10.63 -3.52 5.63
CA ILE A 136 -10.37 -2.42 6.56
C ILE A 136 -9.51 -2.97 7.70
N PRO A 137 -8.36 -2.34 8.04
CA PRO A 137 -7.55 -2.77 9.17
C PRO A 137 -8.36 -2.75 10.46
N GLU A 138 -8.20 -3.79 11.27
CA GLU A 138 -8.75 -3.78 12.62
C GLU A 138 -8.05 -2.65 13.41
N LEU A 139 -8.80 -1.59 13.74
CA LEU A 139 -8.30 -0.57 14.66
C LEU A 139 -8.09 -1.21 16.03
N PRO A 140 -7.02 -0.84 16.77
CA PRO A 140 -6.87 -1.31 18.14
C PRO A 140 -8.14 -0.97 18.92
N THR A 141 -8.74 -2.00 19.53
CA THR A 141 -10.12 -2.01 20.07
C THR A 141 -10.38 -0.83 21.03
N ILE A 142 -9.34 -0.26 21.63
CA ILE A 142 -9.35 0.90 22.53
C ILE A 142 -9.94 2.16 21.85
N ILE A 143 -9.69 2.39 20.55
CA ILE A 143 -10.20 3.58 19.83
C ILE A 143 -11.71 3.44 19.57
N LEU A 144 -12.18 2.25 19.23
CA LEU A 144 -13.62 1.98 19.03
C LEU A 144 -14.42 2.13 20.32
N PHE A 145 -13.90 1.65 21.46
CA PHE A 145 -14.56 1.84 22.76
C PHE A 145 -14.64 3.31 23.17
N SER A 146 -13.61 4.10 22.92
CA SER A 146 -13.56 5.51 23.33
C SER A 146 -14.47 6.39 22.48
N VAL A 147 -14.55 6.18 21.15
CA VAL A 147 -15.52 6.87 20.28
C VAL A 147 -16.95 6.48 20.65
N GLY A 148 -17.22 5.18 20.91
CA GLY A 148 -18.53 4.71 21.36
C GLY A 148 -18.98 5.34 22.69
N LEU A 149 -18.08 5.42 23.68
CA LEU A 149 -18.34 6.06 24.97
C LEU A 149 -18.61 7.57 24.85
N LEU A 150 -17.86 8.29 24.00
CA LEU A 150 -18.05 9.73 23.79
C LEU A 150 -19.37 10.04 23.10
N VAL A 151 -19.77 9.26 22.09
CA VAL A 151 -21.07 9.40 21.43
C VAL A 151 -22.21 9.13 22.41
N LEU A 152 -22.11 8.08 23.23
CA LEU A 152 -23.12 7.75 24.24
C LEU A 152 -23.21 8.84 25.33
N ALA A 153 -22.07 9.34 25.81
CA ALA A 153 -22.02 10.42 26.80
C ALA A 153 -22.62 11.72 26.24
N GLY A 154 -22.30 12.07 24.98
CA GLY A 154 -22.89 13.20 24.28
C GLY A 154 -24.41 13.06 24.11
N TYR A 155 -24.89 11.88 23.73
CA TYR A 155 -26.31 11.58 23.61
C TYR A 155 -27.05 11.72 24.94
N VAL A 156 -26.52 11.12 26.02
CA VAL A 156 -27.11 11.19 27.37
C VAL A 156 -27.12 12.62 27.89
N TYR A 157 -26.06 13.40 27.64
CA TYR A 157 -26.01 14.82 28.00
C TYR A 157 -27.08 15.64 27.25
N ALA A 158 -27.22 15.40 25.95
CA ALA A 158 -28.23 16.07 25.12
C ALA A 158 -29.66 15.71 25.57
N GLU A 159 -29.94 14.46 25.92
CA GLU A 159 -31.24 14.06 26.46
C GLU A 159 -31.56 14.74 27.79
N ARG A 160 -30.60 14.81 28.72
CA ARG A 160 -30.80 15.46 30.03
C ARG A 160 -31.15 16.95 29.87
N ARG A 161 -30.51 17.64 28.92
CA ARG A 161 -30.76 19.06 28.65
C ARG A 161 -32.12 19.32 27.97
N ARG A 162 -32.70 18.33 27.29
CA ARG A 162 -34.06 18.44 26.70
C ARG A 162 -35.18 18.23 27.72
N ARG A 163 -34.87 17.66 28.90
CA ARG A 163 -35.83 17.35 29.97
C ARG A 163 -35.80 18.34 31.14
N SER A 164 -34.91 19.33 31.11
CA SER A 164 -34.80 20.46 32.06
C SER A 164 -35.41 21.72 31.47
#